data_AF-A0A971RE02-F1
#
_entry.id   AF-A0A971RE02-F1
#
_cell.length_a   1.000
_cell.length_b   1.000
_cell.length_c   1.000
_cell.angle_alpha   90.00
_cell.angle_beta   90.00
_cell.angle_gamma   90.00
#
_symmetry.space_group_name_H-M   'P 1'
#
loop_
_entity.id
_entity.type
_entity.pdbx_description
1 polymer ?
#
loop_
_entity_poly.entity_id
_entity_poly.type
_entity_poly.pdbx_seq_one_letter_code
_entity_poly.pdbx_strand_id
1 'polypeptide(L)'
;MTAPPDAKTIFGWLLSMYGNQNWWPGRSPVEIMVGAILTQRTSWRNVTLAISELDRAGLLSLTALLQASPDTVRAAIRPAGFANVKYRRLMSLLQFVAGSGDLPGLAATPTDVLASSLRAVPGVGPETADSILLYALNRPVFVVDAYARRLLERLGNQWARAPYPVLQRWFQESLPTEVALLGEYHALIVAHGKARCRVRPRCTGCLAWPQCPLGQ
;
A
#
# COMPACT_ATOMS: atom_id res chain seq x y z
N MET A 1 14.27 15.67 -26.82
CA MET A 1 13.31 15.04 -25.87
C MET A 1 13.60 15.61 -24.50
N THR A 2 12.60 16.15 -23.80
CA THR A 2 12.76 16.64 -22.42
C THR A 2 13.04 15.45 -21.49
N ALA A 3 13.92 15.64 -20.51
CA ALA A 3 14.18 14.62 -19.50
C ALA A 3 12.88 14.27 -18.73
N PRO A 4 12.69 13.01 -18.30
CA PRO A 4 11.53 12.65 -17.50
C PRO A 4 11.53 13.42 -16.18
N PRO A 5 10.35 13.81 -15.65
CA PRO A 5 10.27 14.55 -14.41
C PRO A 5 10.77 13.72 -13.22
N ASP A 6 11.44 14.38 -12.28
CA ASP A 6 11.92 13.75 -11.05
C ASP A 6 10.79 13.52 -10.03
N ALA A 7 11.08 12.77 -8.96
CA ALA A 7 10.07 12.43 -7.96
C ALA A 7 9.48 13.67 -7.26
N LYS A 8 10.27 14.73 -7.05
CA LYS A 8 9.83 15.97 -6.38
C LYS A 8 8.87 16.77 -7.26
N THR A 9 9.17 16.87 -8.55
CA THR A 9 8.32 17.54 -9.55
C THR A 9 6.95 16.85 -9.64
N ILE A 10 6.96 15.51 -9.74
CA ILE A 10 5.72 14.73 -9.77
C ILE A 10 4.93 14.95 -8.48
N PHE A 11 5.56 14.89 -7.30
CA PHE A 11 4.91 15.16 -6.03
C PHE A 11 4.22 16.53 -6.02
N GLY A 12 4.91 17.59 -6.43
CA GLY A 12 4.36 18.96 -6.50
C GLY A 12 3.14 19.07 -7.41
N TRP A 13 3.16 18.42 -8.58
CA TRP A 13 1.98 18.39 -9.46
C TRP A 13 0.80 17.68 -8.84
N LEU A 14 1.02 16.51 -8.23
CA LEU A 14 -0.06 15.75 -7.64
C LEU A 14 -0.65 16.50 -6.44
N LEU A 15 0.19 17.06 -5.58
CA LEU A 15 -0.24 17.84 -4.42
C LEU A 15 -1.04 19.08 -4.85
N SER A 16 -0.59 19.79 -5.90
CA SER A 16 -1.33 20.93 -6.45
C SER A 16 -2.71 20.53 -7.00
N MET A 17 -2.83 19.34 -7.62
CA MET A 17 -4.10 18.87 -8.19
C MET A 17 -5.10 18.36 -7.15
N TYR A 18 -4.63 17.72 -6.08
CA TYR A 18 -5.51 16.96 -5.18
C TYR A 18 -5.49 17.45 -3.74
N GLY A 19 -4.56 18.36 -3.39
CA GLY A 19 -4.32 18.77 -2.00
C GLY A 19 -3.82 17.61 -1.13
N ASN A 20 -3.73 17.84 0.17
CA ASN A 20 -3.47 16.75 1.11
C ASN A 20 -4.63 15.76 1.09
N GLN A 21 -4.31 14.48 0.93
CA GLN A 21 -5.30 13.41 0.89
C GLN A 21 -5.85 13.08 2.27
N ASN A 22 -5.19 13.51 3.35
CA ASN A 22 -5.51 13.13 4.72
C ASN A 22 -5.73 11.62 4.82
N TRP A 23 -4.87 10.87 4.12
CA TRP A 23 -5.07 9.46 3.84
C TRP A 23 -4.98 8.65 5.13
N TRP A 24 -6.05 7.92 5.45
CA TRP A 24 -6.09 7.06 6.62
C TRP A 24 -5.97 5.59 6.24
N PRO A 25 -4.99 4.82 6.75
CA PRO A 25 -4.88 3.39 6.43
C PRO A 25 -5.59 2.47 7.45
N GLY A 26 -6.09 2.99 8.58
CA GLY A 26 -6.86 2.22 9.57
C GLY A 26 -6.68 2.73 11.00
N ARG A 27 -7.60 2.39 11.91
CA ARG A 27 -7.62 2.91 13.30
C ARG A 27 -6.54 2.29 14.21
N SER A 28 -5.97 1.15 13.82
CA SER A 28 -4.93 0.46 14.58
C SER A 28 -3.93 -0.24 13.63
N PRO A 29 -2.69 -0.55 14.08
CA PRO A 29 -1.74 -1.31 13.28
C PRO A 29 -2.28 -2.66 12.79
N VAL A 30 -3.09 -3.35 13.61
CA VAL A 30 -3.72 -4.62 13.22
C VAL A 30 -4.76 -4.40 12.13
N GLU A 31 -5.59 -3.36 12.23
CA GLU A 31 -6.56 -3.02 11.17
C GLU A 31 -5.85 -2.73 9.83
N ILE A 32 -4.72 -2.03 9.89
CA ILE A 32 -3.89 -1.72 8.71
C ILE A 32 -3.30 -3.01 8.11
N MET A 33 -2.75 -3.91 8.94
CA MET A 33 -2.23 -5.20 8.50
C MET A 33 -3.31 -6.06 7.83
N VAL A 34 -4.52 -6.10 8.41
CA VAL A 34 -5.69 -6.76 7.81
C VAL A 34 -6.02 -6.12 6.47
N GLY A 35 -6.13 -4.79 6.41
CA GLY A 35 -6.41 -4.04 5.19
C GLY A 35 -5.41 -4.30 4.07
N ALA A 36 -4.11 -4.41 4.39
CA ALA A 36 -3.04 -4.70 3.44
C ALA A 36 -3.22 -6.08 2.77
N ILE A 37 -3.62 -7.11 3.54
CA ILE A 37 -3.95 -8.43 2.99
C ILE A 37 -5.24 -8.39 2.18
N LEU A 38 -6.28 -7.71 2.70
CA LEU A 38 -7.59 -7.68 2.07
C LEU A 38 -7.62 -6.87 0.76
N THR A 39 -6.71 -5.91 0.58
CA THR A 39 -6.60 -5.09 -0.64
C THR A 39 -6.07 -5.88 -1.84
N GLN A 40 -5.37 -7.00 -1.60
CA GLN A 40 -4.84 -7.82 -2.68
C GLN A 40 -5.94 -8.24 -3.67
N ARG A 41 -5.82 -7.78 -4.92
CA ARG A 41 -6.77 -7.99 -6.03
C ARG A 41 -8.22 -7.60 -5.70
N THR A 42 -8.42 -6.52 -4.95
CA THR A 42 -9.74 -6.12 -4.43
C THR A 42 -9.90 -4.61 -4.42
N SER A 43 -11.13 -4.14 -4.65
CA SER A 43 -11.43 -2.71 -4.53
C SER A 43 -11.45 -2.27 -3.06
N TRP A 44 -10.98 -1.06 -2.79
CA TRP A 44 -11.01 -0.50 -1.43
C TRP A 44 -12.42 -0.49 -0.82
N ARG A 45 -13.45 -0.24 -1.62
CA ARG A 45 -14.86 -0.32 -1.18
C ARG A 45 -15.18 -1.66 -0.52
N ASN A 46 -14.78 -2.76 -1.14
CA ASN A 46 -15.03 -4.10 -0.61
C ASN A 46 -14.15 -4.44 0.60
N VAL A 47 -12.95 -3.87 0.66
CA VAL A 47 -12.08 -3.97 1.83
C VAL A 47 -12.72 -3.28 3.03
N THR A 48 -13.23 -2.05 2.87
CA THR A 48 -13.91 -1.31 3.94
C THR A 48 -15.14 -2.07 4.47
N LEU A 49 -15.92 -2.69 3.59
CA LEU A 49 -17.03 -3.55 4.02
C LEU A 49 -16.53 -4.72 4.87
N ALA A 50 -15.50 -5.44 4.42
CA ALA A 50 -14.92 -6.56 5.17
C ALA A 50 -14.33 -6.13 6.53
N ILE A 51 -13.64 -4.98 6.60
CA ILE A 51 -13.13 -4.43 7.85
C ILE A 51 -14.29 -4.09 8.79
N SER A 52 -15.38 -3.50 8.30
CA SER A 52 -16.58 -3.20 9.10
C SER A 52 -17.25 -4.46 9.64
N GLU A 53 -17.31 -5.55 8.85
CA GLU A 53 -17.81 -6.85 9.35
C GLU A 53 -16.92 -7.42 10.46
N LEU A 54 -15.59 -7.36 10.29
CA LEU A 54 -14.65 -7.78 11.34
C LEU A 54 -14.80 -6.93 12.61
N ASP A 55 -14.97 -5.61 12.46
CA ASP A 55 -15.18 -4.69 13.59
C ASP A 55 -16.46 -5.04 14.36
N ARG A 56 -17.57 -5.21 13.63
CA ARG A 56 -18.87 -5.59 14.21
C ARG A 56 -18.82 -6.95 14.91
N ALA A 57 -17.98 -7.86 14.44
CA ALA A 57 -17.77 -9.16 15.07
C ALA A 57 -16.77 -9.11 16.26
N GLY A 58 -16.22 -7.94 16.60
CA GLY A 58 -15.21 -7.80 17.67
C GLY A 58 -13.85 -8.40 17.31
N LEU A 59 -13.57 -8.56 16.02
CA LEU A 59 -12.41 -9.29 15.50
C LEU A 59 -11.25 -8.38 15.06
N LEU A 60 -11.27 -7.06 15.28
CA LEU A 60 -10.15 -6.19 14.87
C LEU A 60 -9.02 -6.10 15.91
N SER A 61 -8.59 -7.23 16.45
CA SER A 61 -7.39 -7.36 17.29
C SER A 61 -6.62 -8.63 16.96
N LEU A 62 -5.32 -8.65 17.25
CA LEU A 62 -4.45 -9.79 16.99
C LEU A 62 -4.97 -11.06 17.70
N THR A 63 -5.27 -10.95 18.99
CA THR A 63 -5.78 -12.04 19.82
C THR A 63 -7.13 -12.54 19.32
N ALA A 64 -8.08 -11.63 19.05
CA ALA A 64 -9.41 -12.03 18.60
C ALA A 64 -9.37 -12.76 17.26
N LEU A 65 -8.56 -12.30 16.29
CA LEU A 65 -8.42 -12.98 14.99
C LEU A 65 -7.78 -14.36 15.09
N LEU A 66 -6.75 -14.50 15.94
CA LEU A 66 -6.07 -15.78 16.14
C LEU A 66 -6.94 -16.81 16.87
N GLN A 67 -7.87 -16.37 17.71
CA GLN A 67 -8.78 -17.24 18.46
C GLN A 67 -10.13 -17.48 17.76
N ALA A 68 -10.49 -16.64 16.77
CA ALA A 68 -11.76 -16.74 16.08
C ALA A 68 -11.89 -18.04 15.28
N SER A 69 -13.14 -18.50 15.13
CA SER A 69 -13.41 -19.64 14.27
C SER A 69 -13.06 -19.30 12.81
N PRO A 70 -12.48 -20.25 12.04
CA PRO A 70 -12.13 -20.01 10.65
C PRO A 70 -13.33 -19.57 9.79
N ASP A 71 -14.53 -20.08 10.08
CA ASP A 71 -15.75 -19.75 9.35
C ASP A 71 -16.23 -18.32 9.63
N THR A 72 -16.12 -17.86 10.88
CA THR A 72 -16.46 -16.49 11.25
C THR A 72 -15.57 -15.49 10.50
N VAL A 73 -14.25 -15.71 10.51
CA VAL A 73 -13.32 -14.80 9.81
C VAL A 73 -13.57 -14.81 8.31
N ARG A 74 -13.74 -16.00 7.70
CA ARG A 74 -14.03 -16.14 6.27
C ARG A 74 -15.33 -15.45 5.86
N ALA A 75 -16.37 -15.56 6.68
CA ALA A 75 -17.65 -14.89 6.45
C ALA A 75 -17.48 -13.36 6.47
N ALA A 76 -16.78 -12.83 7.49
CA ALA A 76 -16.52 -11.39 7.61
C ALA A 76 -15.70 -10.83 6.45
N ILE A 77 -14.69 -11.57 5.96
CA ILE A 77 -13.84 -11.11 4.84
C ILE A 77 -14.39 -11.45 3.45
N ARG A 78 -15.56 -12.10 3.36
CA ARG A 78 -16.19 -12.48 2.10
C ARG A 78 -16.38 -11.33 1.12
N PRO A 79 -16.76 -10.10 1.53
CA PRO A 79 -16.90 -8.96 0.60
C PRO A 79 -15.61 -8.67 -0.17
N ALA A 80 -14.45 -8.93 0.45
CA ALA A 80 -13.16 -8.73 -0.18
C ALA A 80 -12.84 -9.78 -1.27
N GLY A 81 -13.63 -10.85 -1.42
CA GLY A 81 -13.38 -11.91 -2.39
C GLY A 81 -12.15 -12.78 -2.07
N PHE A 82 -12.06 -13.95 -2.71
CA PHE A 82 -11.01 -14.94 -2.45
C PHE A 82 -10.84 -15.29 -0.95
N ALA A 83 -11.96 -15.36 -0.21
CA ALA A 83 -11.96 -15.46 1.25
C ALA A 83 -11.07 -16.58 1.79
N ASN A 84 -11.06 -17.76 1.17
CA ASN A 84 -10.20 -18.88 1.60
C ASN A 84 -8.70 -18.56 1.45
N VAL A 85 -8.29 -17.94 0.35
CA VAL A 85 -6.89 -17.56 0.12
C VAL A 85 -6.50 -16.45 1.09
N LYS A 86 -7.33 -15.43 1.23
CA LYS A 86 -7.06 -14.30 2.11
C LYS A 86 -7.05 -14.67 3.58
N TYR A 87 -7.94 -15.56 4.00
CA TYR A 87 -7.94 -16.13 5.35
C TYR A 87 -6.58 -16.76 5.64
N ARG A 88 -6.08 -17.65 4.77
CA ARG A 88 -4.77 -18.28 4.97
C ARG A 88 -3.64 -17.25 5.06
N ARG A 89 -3.61 -16.27 4.16
CA ARG A 89 -2.59 -15.20 4.17
C ARG A 89 -2.65 -14.34 5.43
N LEU A 90 -3.86 -13.99 5.86
CA LEU A 90 -4.09 -13.25 7.08
C LEU A 90 -3.58 -14.03 8.29
N MET A 91 -3.95 -15.31 8.41
CA MET A 91 -3.47 -16.16 9.51
C MET A 91 -1.95 -16.30 9.51
N SER A 92 -1.31 -16.51 8.34
CA SER A 92 0.16 -16.55 8.25
C SER A 92 0.81 -15.25 8.72
N LEU A 93 0.26 -14.09 8.36
CA LEU A 93 0.75 -12.80 8.84
C LEU A 93 0.57 -12.66 10.36
N LEU A 94 -0.61 -12.94 10.89
CA LEU A 94 -0.88 -12.78 12.33
C LEU A 94 -0.06 -13.74 13.20
N GLN A 95 0.15 -14.97 12.74
CA GLN A 95 1.04 -15.94 13.39
C GLN A 95 2.49 -15.44 13.41
N PHE A 96 2.96 -14.85 12.31
CA PHE A 96 4.27 -14.21 12.27
C PHE A 96 4.36 -13.05 13.28
N VAL A 97 3.34 -12.18 13.34
CA VAL A 97 3.32 -11.07 14.30
C VAL A 97 3.38 -11.59 15.73
N ALA A 98 2.55 -12.57 16.09
CA ALA A 98 2.55 -13.16 17.42
C ALA A 98 3.87 -13.84 17.78
N GLY A 99 4.43 -14.63 16.85
CA GLY A 99 5.73 -15.29 17.02
C GLY A 99 6.92 -14.33 17.10
N SER A 100 6.74 -13.07 16.68
CA SER A 100 7.77 -12.03 16.76
C SER A 100 7.70 -11.21 18.05
N GLY A 101 6.83 -11.55 19.02
CA GLY A 101 6.61 -10.75 20.22
C GLY A 101 5.59 -9.62 20.04
N ASP A 102 4.54 -9.87 19.24
CA ASP A 102 3.48 -8.93 18.88
C ASP A 102 4.02 -7.62 18.25
N LEU A 103 3.21 -6.55 18.28
CA LEU A 103 3.62 -5.24 17.77
C LEU A 103 4.91 -4.69 18.43
N PRO A 104 5.15 -4.83 19.75
CA PRO A 104 6.39 -4.38 20.37
C PRO A 104 7.63 -5.08 19.81
N GLY A 105 7.56 -6.39 19.56
CA GLY A 105 8.68 -7.13 19.00
C GLY A 105 8.98 -6.76 17.54
N LEU A 106 7.95 -6.49 16.73
CA LEU A 106 8.15 -5.89 15.41
C LEU A 106 8.81 -4.50 15.51
N ALA A 107 8.37 -3.68 16.46
CA ALA A 107 8.91 -2.33 16.66
C ALA A 107 10.38 -2.34 17.08
N ALA A 108 10.83 -3.36 17.82
CA ALA A 108 12.22 -3.55 18.21
C ALA A 108 13.13 -4.06 17.07
N THR A 109 12.54 -4.58 15.98
CA THR A 109 13.30 -5.15 14.87
C THR A 109 13.75 -4.06 13.88
N PRO A 110 15.02 -4.07 13.42
CA PRO A 110 15.49 -3.17 12.37
C PRO A 110 14.65 -3.27 11.09
N THR A 111 14.44 -2.13 10.40
CA THR A 111 13.50 -2.04 9.28
C THR A 111 13.84 -2.96 8.11
N ASP A 112 15.11 -3.11 7.75
CA ASP A 112 15.61 -3.95 6.67
C ASP A 112 15.45 -5.45 6.96
N VAL A 113 15.75 -5.84 8.21
CA VAL A 113 15.52 -7.19 8.72
C VAL A 113 14.03 -7.49 8.70
N LEU A 114 13.20 -6.60 9.26
CA LEU A 114 11.75 -6.77 9.30
C LEU A 114 11.12 -6.82 7.91
N ALA A 115 11.58 -6.00 6.97
CA ALA A 115 11.12 -6.04 5.59
C ALA A 115 11.38 -7.42 4.94
N SER A 116 12.56 -7.98 5.18
CA SER A 116 12.94 -9.31 4.69
C SER A 116 12.09 -10.40 5.34
N SER A 117 11.88 -10.34 6.66
CA SER A 117 11.04 -11.28 7.41
C SER A 117 9.58 -11.23 6.97
N LEU A 118 9.00 -10.04 6.77
CA LEU A 118 7.63 -9.87 6.28
C LEU A 118 7.47 -10.49 4.88
N ARG A 119 8.44 -10.29 3.97
CA ARG A 119 8.40 -10.87 2.61
C ARG A 119 8.56 -12.39 2.59
N ALA A 120 9.11 -12.99 3.65
CA ALA A 120 9.17 -14.43 3.81
C ALA A 120 7.83 -15.04 4.27
N VAL A 121 6.89 -14.23 4.77
CA VAL A 121 5.56 -14.70 5.18
C VAL A 121 4.74 -15.11 3.94
N PRO A 122 4.18 -16.33 3.90
CA PRO A 122 3.38 -16.80 2.78
C PRO A 122 2.22 -15.85 2.41
N GLY A 123 2.28 -15.30 1.20
CA GLY A 123 1.27 -14.38 0.67
C GLY A 123 1.46 -12.91 1.01
N VAL A 124 2.57 -12.54 1.65
CA VAL A 124 3.01 -11.16 1.81
C VAL A 124 4.06 -10.86 0.74
N GLY A 125 3.66 -10.12 -0.30
CA GLY A 125 4.59 -9.63 -1.32
C GLY A 125 5.27 -8.31 -0.92
N PRO A 126 6.22 -7.80 -1.71
CA PRO A 126 6.93 -6.55 -1.43
C PRO A 126 5.98 -5.37 -1.16
N GLU A 127 4.96 -5.18 -2.00
CA GLU A 127 3.96 -4.11 -1.84
C GLU A 127 3.21 -4.21 -0.51
N THR A 128 2.82 -5.42 -0.10
CA THR A 128 2.12 -5.66 1.17
C THR A 128 3.06 -5.43 2.36
N ALA A 129 4.30 -5.93 2.29
CA ALA A 129 5.30 -5.74 3.34
C ALA A 129 5.57 -4.24 3.55
N ASP A 130 5.78 -3.49 2.47
CA ASP A 130 6.09 -2.07 2.54
C ASP A 130 4.87 -1.25 2.99
N SER A 131 3.65 -1.68 2.63
CA SER A 131 2.42 -1.08 3.17
C SER A 131 2.31 -1.26 4.68
N ILE A 132 2.66 -2.44 5.20
CA ILE A 132 2.68 -2.71 6.66
C ILE A 132 3.76 -1.85 7.33
N LEU A 133 4.97 -1.80 6.76
CA LEU A 133 6.07 -0.99 7.30
C LEU A 133 5.69 0.49 7.37
N LEU A 134 5.20 1.04 6.26
CA LEU A 134 4.85 2.45 6.17
C LEU A 134 3.68 2.82 7.07
N TYR A 135 2.57 2.10 6.94
CA TYR A 135 1.31 2.52 7.54
C TYR A 135 1.08 1.92 8.93
N ALA A 136 1.42 0.65 9.16
CA ALA A 136 1.14 0.00 10.44
C ALA A 136 2.26 0.26 11.47
N LEU A 137 3.51 0.37 11.00
CA LEU A 137 4.70 0.45 11.85
C LEU A 137 5.44 1.79 11.78
N ASN A 138 4.90 2.77 11.05
CA ASN A 138 5.46 4.11 10.91
C ASN A 138 6.95 4.09 10.52
N ARG A 139 7.31 3.25 9.53
CA ARG A 139 8.67 3.17 8.98
C ARG A 139 8.73 3.91 7.65
N PRO A 140 9.77 4.73 7.38
CA PRO A 140 9.83 5.55 6.17
C PRO A 140 10.25 4.71 4.96
N VAL A 141 9.36 3.83 4.51
CA VAL A 141 9.53 2.93 3.36
C VAL A 141 8.49 3.27 2.31
N PHE A 142 8.92 3.51 1.07
CA PHE A 142 7.97 3.88 0.02
C PHE A 142 7.28 2.64 -0.57
N VAL A 143 5.96 2.73 -0.77
CA VAL A 143 5.14 1.66 -1.37
C VAL A 143 5.06 1.85 -2.88
N VAL A 144 5.42 0.82 -3.64
CA VAL A 144 5.37 0.86 -5.12
C VAL A 144 4.28 -0.06 -5.65
N ASP A 145 3.11 0.51 -5.87
CA ASP A 145 1.97 -0.22 -6.43
C ASP A 145 1.86 -0.11 -7.97
N ALA A 146 0.78 -0.66 -8.52
CA ALA A 146 0.50 -0.59 -9.95
C ALA A 146 0.16 0.83 -10.45
N TYR A 147 -0.26 1.74 -9.57
CA TYR A 147 -0.49 3.14 -9.92
C TYR A 147 0.83 3.88 -10.10
N ALA A 148 1.79 3.69 -9.18
CA ALA A 148 3.13 4.26 -9.27
C ALA A 148 3.85 3.81 -10.54
N ARG A 149 3.84 2.50 -10.84
CA ARG A 149 4.45 1.96 -12.07
C ARG A 149 3.85 2.57 -13.33
N ARG A 150 2.52 2.58 -13.43
CA ARG A 150 1.83 3.12 -14.62
C ARG A 150 2.06 4.61 -14.80
N LEU A 151 2.09 5.37 -13.70
CA LEU A 151 2.39 6.80 -13.74
C LEU A 151 3.80 7.03 -14.31
N LEU A 152 4.81 6.38 -13.75
CA LEU A 152 6.19 6.53 -14.20
C LEU A 152 6.40 6.06 -15.64
N GLU A 153 5.75 4.96 -16.05
CA GLU A 153 5.81 4.47 -17.42
C GLU A 153 5.30 5.53 -18.41
N ARG A 154 4.17 6.15 -18.08
CA ARG A 154 3.56 7.17 -18.94
C ARG A 154 4.33 8.47 -18.98
N LEU A 155 5.07 8.79 -17.92
CA LEU A 155 5.99 9.93 -17.86
C LEU A 155 7.34 9.64 -18.54
N GLY A 156 7.49 8.47 -19.19
CA GLY A 156 8.73 8.12 -19.89
C GLY A 156 9.90 7.84 -18.95
N ASN A 157 9.63 7.54 -17.67
CA ASN A 157 10.68 7.28 -16.70
C ASN A 157 11.22 5.84 -16.88
N GLN A 158 12.53 5.72 -17.06
CA GLN A 158 13.21 4.44 -17.31
C GLN A 158 13.01 3.41 -16.19
N TRP A 159 12.77 3.86 -14.95
CA TRP A 159 12.62 2.99 -13.79
C TRP A 159 11.26 2.27 -13.76
N ALA A 160 10.29 2.67 -14.59
CA ALA A 160 8.96 2.09 -14.59
C ALA A 160 8.95 0.58 -14.90
N ARG A 161 9.92 0.11 -15.69
CA ARG A 161 10.12 -1.31 -16.04
C ARG A 161 11.11 -2.02 -15.12
N ALA A 162 11.69 -1.30 -14.16
CA ALA A 162 12.67 -1.87 -13.24
C ALA A 162 11.99 -2.83 -12.24
N PRO A 163 12.74 -3.84 -11.73
CA PRO A 163 12.28 -4.67 -10.62
C PRO A 163 11.84 -3.83 -9.42
N TYR A 164 10.90 -4.35 -8.63
CA TYR A 164 10.33 -3.64 -7.48
C TYR A 164 11.37 -2.95 -6.58
N PRO A 165 12.45 -3.61 -6.13
CA PRO A 165 13.42 -3.00 -5.22
C PRO A 165 14.14 -1.80 -5.83
N VAL A 166 14.40 -1.83 -7.14
CA VAL A 166 15.06 -0.74 -7.86
C VAL A 166 14.14 0.47 -7.92
N LEU A 167 12.86 0.26 -8.25
CA LEU A 167 11.91 1.36 -8.33
C LEU A 167 11.60 1.97 -6.96
N GLN A 168 11.50 1.16 -5.91
CA GLN A 168 11.36 1.66 -4.53
C GLN A 168 12.56 2.51 -4.13
N ARG A 169 13.78 2.02 -4.40
CA ARG A 169 15.00 2.74 -4.08
C ARG A 169 15.04 4.11 -4.76
N TRP A 170 14.64 4.20 -6.03
CA TRP A 170 14.56 5.47 -6.75
C TRP A 170 13.66 6.49 -6.03
N PHE A 171 12.48 6.09 -5.54
CA PHE A 171 11.63 6.98 -4.75
C PHE A 171 12.31 7.41 -3.45
N GLN A 172 12.89 6.46 -2.69
CA GLN A 172 13.51 6.75 -1.40
C GLN A 172 14.77 7.62 -1.51
N GLU A 173 15.56 7.47 -2.56
CA GLU A 173 16.76 8.30 -2.80
C GLU A 173 16.38 9.70 -3.30
N SER A 174 15.21 9.85 -3.92
CA SER A 174 14.75 11.12 -4.48
C SER A 174 13.96 12.00 -3.48
N LEU A 175 13.61 11.46 -2.31
CA LEU A 175 12.68 12.07 -1.35
C LEU A 175 13.28 12.09 0.07
N PRO A 176 12.91 13.08 0.90
CA PRO A 176 13.14 13.00 2.34
C PRO A 176 12.58 11.71 2.96
N THR A 177 13.33 11.12 3.88
CA THR A 177 12.99 9.89 4.61
C THR A 177 11.99 10.17 5.73
N GLU A 178 10.80 10.67 5.37
CA GLU A 178 9.76 11.08 6.30
C GLU A 178 8.46 10.29 6.06
N VAL A 179 7.95 9.62 7.10
CA VAL A 179 6.74 8.77 7.00
C VAL A 179 5.55 9.54 6.43
N ALA A 180 5.31 10.75 6.92
CA ALA A 180 4.21 11.60 6.48
C ALA A 180 4.31 11.93 4.97
N LEU A 181 5.50 12.33 4.51
CA LEU A 181 5.74 12.66 3.11
C LEU A 181 5.55 11.43 2.20
N LEU A 182 6.17 10.31 2.55
CA LEU A 182 6.09 9.09 1.74
C LEU A 182 4.66 8.54 1.69
N GLY A 183 3.94 8.60 2.82
CA GLY A 183 2.53 8.22 2.91
C GLY A 183 1.63 9.11 2.06
N GLU A 184 1.80 10.43 2.14
CA GLU A 184 1.03 11.39 1.36
C GLU A 184 1.33 11.26 -0.14
N TYR A 185 2.59 11.07 -0.53
CA TYR A 185 2.94 10.90 -1.92
C TYR A 185 2.35 9.60 -2.50
N HIS A 186 2.43 8.48 -1.79
CA HIS A 186 1.74 7.26 -2.22
C HIS A 186 0.22 7.48 -2.37
N ALA A 187 -0.42 8.15 -1.41
CA ALA A 187 -1.85 8.50 -1.48
C ALA A 187 -2.20 9.34 -2.71
N LEU A 188 -1.40 10.36 -3.01
CA LEU A 188 -1.53 11.22 -4.18
C LEU A 188 -1.41 10.45 -5.50
N ILE A 189 -0.47 9.51 -5.59
CA ILE A 189 -0.31 8.63 -6.76
C ILE A 189 -1.57 7.77 -6.95
N VAL A 190 -2.09 7.19 -5.87
CA VAL A 190 -3.32 6.40 -5.91
C VAL A 190 -4.52 7.25 -6.34
N ALA A 191 -4.67 8.45 -5.77
CA ALA A 191 -5.71 9.41 -6.12
C ALA A 191 -5.63 9.78 -7.61
N HIS A 192 -4.43 10.10 -8.09
CA HIS A 192 -4.19 10.42 -9.50
C HIS A 192 -4.52 9.26 -10.44
N GLY A 193 -4.07 8.06 -10.07
CA GLY A 193 -4.28 6.84 -10.81
C GLY A 193 -5.74 6.42 -10.90
N LYS A 194 -6.54 6.71 -9.87
CA LYS A 194 -8.00 6.50 -9.84
C LYS A 194 -8.77 7.60 -10.56
N ALA A 195 -8.37 8.86 -10.42
CA ALA A 195 -9.11 10.00 -10.96
C ALA A 195 -8.83 10.24 -12.44
N ARG A 196 -7.55 10.28 -12.85
CA ARG A 196 -7.09 10.72 -14.18
C ARG A 196 -6.24 9.70 -14.92
N CYS A 197 -5.12 9.26 -14.34
CA CYS A 197 -4.18 8.32 -14.98
C CYS A 197 -4.65 6.87 -14.85
N ARG A 198 -5.90 6.61 -15.22
CA ARG A 198 -6.54 5.29 -15.24
C ARG A 198 -6.02 4.47 -16.43
N VAL A 199 -6.39 3.20 -16.53
CA VAL A 199 -6.05 2.35 -17.69
C VAL A 199 -6.45 3.06 -19.01
N ARG A 200 -7.66 3.62 -19.07
CA ARG A 200 -8.05 4.60 -20.09
C ARG A 200 -7.90 6.02 -19.50
N PRO A 201 -6.84 6.76 -19.84
CA PRO A 201 -6.51 8.01 -19.14
C PRO A 201 -7.49 9.14 -19.48
N ARG A 202 -7.59 10.11 -18.58
CA ARG A 202 -8.27 11.40 -18.79
C ARG A 202 -7.23 12.51 -18.67
N CYS A 203 -6.53 12.80 -19.77
CA CYS A 203 -5.36 13.67 -19.79
C CYS A 203 -5.70 15.16 -19.76
N THR A 204 -6.85 15.57 -20.31
CA THR A 204 -7.31 16.95 -20.25
C THR A 204 -7.34 17.47 -18.81
N GLY A 205 -6.60 18.54 -18.54
CA GLY A 205 -6.46 19.14 -17.21
C GLY A 205 -5.55 18.37 -16.23
N CYS A 206 -4.73 17.42 -16.71
CA CYS A 206 -3.65 16.84 -15.91
C CYS A 206 -2.41 17.74 -15.97
N LEU A 207 -1.88 18.16 -14.82
CA LEU A 207 -0.68 19.02 -14.76
C LEU A 207 0.58 18.34 -15.32
N ALA A 208 0.62 17.01 -15.30
CA ALA A 208 1.73 16.26 -15.90
C ALA A 208 1.61 16.11 -17.43
N TRP A 209 0.45 16.43 -18.02
CA TRP A 209 0.18 16.20 -19.45
C TRP A 209 1.18 16.87 -20.40
N PRO A 210 1.61 18.13 -20.20
CA PRO A 210 2.58 18.78 -21.10
C PRO A 210 3.93 18.06 -21.19
N GLN A 211 4.28 17.26 -20.18
CA GLN A 211 5.53 16.51 -20.10
C GLN A 211 5.31 15.00 -20.12
N CYS A 212 4.11 14.53 -20.47
CA CYS A 212 3.74 13.12 -20.46
C CYS A 212 3.79 12.56 -21.90
N PRO A 213 4.81 11.78 -22.29
CA PRO A 213 4.94 11.24 -23.64
C PRO A 213 3.76 10.38 -24.09
N LEU A 214 3.07 9.73 -23.13
CA LEU A 214 1.91 8.87 -23.39
C LEU A 214 0.58 9.55 -23.04
N GLY A 215 0.55 10.89 -23.01
CA GLY A 215 -0.69 11.66 -22.89
C GLY A 215 -1.57 11.46 -24.13
N GLN A 216 -2.88 11.34 -23.92
CA GLN A 216 -3.90 11.22 -24.98
C GLN A 216 -4.68 12.52 -25.14
#